data_AF-A0A1L6ZNY2-F1
#
_entry.id   AF-A0A1L6ZNY2-F1
#
_cell.length_a   1.000
_cell.length_b   1.000
_cell.length_c   1.000
_cell.angle_alpha   90.00
_cell.angle_beta   90.00
_cell.angle_gamma   90.00
#
_symmetry.space_group_name_H-M   'P 1'
#
loop_
_entity.id
_entity.type
_entity.pdbx_description
1 polymer ?
#
loop_
_entity_poly.entity_id
_entity_poly.type
_entity_poly.pdbx_seq_one_letter_code
_entity_poly.pdbx_strand_id
1 'polypeptide(L)'
;MTFITLDQLIEQDALVIPQADAVLSSTEIKEGARFNSRGGVYTFYNRYLEPLYIGISVNVGKRVMEHFDTPKGNKDLCQYIKREPVYVSVFYEDRKTYQDIYESYLIQTMNPRFNVDKTGRKKV
;
A
#
# COMPACT_ATOMS: atom_id res chain seq x y z
N MET A 1 30.77 -15.11 -1.13
CA MET A 1 29.39 -14.98 -0.61
C MET A 1 29.31 -13.59 -0.02
N THR A 2 28.46 -12.71 -0.56
CA THR A 2 28.33 -11.34 -0.07
C THR A 2 27.14 -11.31 0.88
N PHE A 3 27.37 -10.93 2.14
CA PHE A 3 26.30 -10.68 3.10
C PHE A 3 25.88 -9.21 2.97
N ILE A 4 24.59 -8.94 3.14
CA ILE A 4 24.04 -7.58 3.13
C ILE A 4 23.25 -7.36 4.42
N THR A 5 23.43 -6.20 5.05
CA THR A 5 22.60 -5.78 6.19
C THR A 5 21.26 -5.22 5.69
N LEU A 6 20.28 -5.05 6.58
CA LEU A 6 19.01 -4.40 6.22
C LEU A 6 19.21 -2.94 5.80
N ASP A 7 20.10 -2.22 6.48
CA ASP A 7 20.44 -0.83 6.13
C ASP A 7 21.01 -0.76 4.72
N GLN A 8 21.96 -1.64 4.40
CA GLN A 8 22.53 -1.71 3.05
C GLN A 8 21.49 -2.11 1.99
N LEU A 9 20.56 -3.01 2.32
CA LEU A 9 19.49 -3.39 1.42
C LEU A 9 18.57 -2.21 1.07
N ILE A 10 18.31 -1.33 2.03
CA ILE A 10 17.49 -0.11 1.85
C ILE A 10 18.29 0.99 1.14
N GLU A 11 19.51 1.28 1.60
CA GLU A 11 20.35 2.36 1.04
C GLU A 11 20.74 2.11 -0.43
N GLN A 12 20.84 0.85 -0.83
CA GLN A 12 21.21 0.45 -2.18
C GLN A 12 20.00 0.13 -3.07
N ASP A 13 18.78 0.25 -2.56
CA ASP A 13 17.56 -0.25 -3.21
C ASP A 13 17.74 -1.67 -3.76
N ALA A 14 18.42 -2.53 -3.00
CA ALA A 14 18.87 -3.85 -3.47
C ALA A 14 17.73 -4.87 -3.55
N LEU A 15 16.57 -4.58 -2.93
CA LEU A 15 15.37 -5.40 -3.05
C LEU A 15 14.57 -4.95 -4.29
N VAL A 16 14.53 -5.82 -5.30
CA VAL A 16 13.67 -5.62 -6.46
C VAL A 16 12.21 -5.76 -6.04
N ILE A 17 11.47 -4.66 -6.10
CA ILE A 17 10.04 -4.63 -5.87
C ILE A 17 9.32 -5.02 -7.17
N PRO A 18 8.35 -5.96 -7.14
CA PRO A 18 7.51 -6.24 -8.29
C PRO A 18 6.85 -4.97 -8.83
N GLN A 19 6.76 -4.86 -10.15
CA GLN A 19 5.93 -3.80 -10.75
C GLN A 19 4.47 -4.01 -10.35
N ALA A 20 3.70 -2.92 -10.34
CA ALA A 20 2.28 -3.01 -10.10
C ALA A 20 1.61 -3.84 -11.20
N ASP A 21 0.92 -4.90 -10.79
CA ASP A 21 0.07 -5.72 -11.67
C ASP A 21 -1.18 -4.95 -12.11
N ALA A 22 -1.65 -4.02 -11.26
CA ALA A 22 -2.82 -3.21 -11.53
C ALA A 22 -2.73 -1.85 -10.83
N VAL A 23 -3.27 -0.82 -11.48
CA VAL A 23 -3.46 0.52 -10.91
C VAL A 23 -4.87 0.97 -11.23
N LEU A 24 -5.59 1.48 -10.23
CA LEU A 24 -6.93 2.08 -10.41
C LEU A 24 -7.00 3.40 -9.65
N SER A 25 -7.66 4.39 -10.25
CA SER A 25 -8.06 5.61 -9.58
C SER A 25 -9.30 5.40 -8.70
N SER A 26 -9.50 6.30 -7.73
CA SER A 26 -10.72 6.33 -6.93
C SER A 26 -11.99 6.55 -7.77
N THR A 27 -11.86 7.17 -8.95
CA THR A 27 -12.99 7.37 -9.87
C THR A 27 -13.39 6.05 -10.51
N GLU A 28 -12.44 5.32 -11.10
CA GLU A 28 -12.69 4.00 -11.68
C GLU A 28 -13.25 3.02 -10.64
N ILE A 29 -12.73 3.04 -9.41
CA ILE A 29 -13.25 2.21 -8.32
C ILE A 29 -14.71 2.57 -7.99
N LYS A 30 -15.05 3.86 -7.93
CA LYS A 30 -16.44 4.31 -7.71
C LYS A 30 -17.36 3.93 -8.88
N GLU A 31 -16.84 3.88 -10.10
CA GLU A 31 -17.56 3.46 -11.31
C GLU A 31 -17.71 1.93 -11.44
N GLY A 32 -17.07 1.16 -10.56
CA GLY A 32 -17.25 -0.28 -10.48
C GLY A 32 -16.00 -1.11 -10.79
N ALA A 33 -14.87 -0.50 -11.14
CA ALA A 33 -13.62 -1.22 -11.33
C ALA A 33 -13.16 -1.88 -10.01
N ARG A 34 -12.61 -3.09 -10.10
CA ARG A 34 -12.18 -3.87 -8.93
C ARG A 34 -10.84 -4.55 -9.19
N PHE A 35 -10.04 -4.69 -8.14
CA PHE A 35 -8.86 -5.55 -8.14
C PHE A 35 -9.26 -7.01 -7.96
N ASN A 36 -8.43 -7.94 -8.44
CA ASN A 36 -8.61 -9.36 -8.19
C ASN A 36 -8.58 -9.69 -6.69
N SER A 37 -9.41 -10.64 -6.27
CA SER A 37 -9.44 -11.17 -4.91
C SER A 37 -8.31 -12.16 -4.65
N ARG A 38 -7.07 -11.66 -4.62
CA ARG A 38 -5.84 -12.44 -4.37
C ARG A 38 -4.98 -11.82 -3.27
N GLY A 39 -3.97 -12.57 -2.82
CA GLY A 39 -2.98 -12.08 -1.88
C GLY A 39 -2.08 -11.01 -2.50
N GLY A 40 -1.67 -10.00 -1.73
CA GLY A 40 -0.76 -9.00 -2.25
C GLY A 40 -0.59 -7.78 -1.36
N VAL A 41 0.09 -6.80 -1.94
CA VAL A 41 0.42 -5.51 -1.34
C VAL A 41 -0.26 -4.41 -2.15
N TYR A 42 -0.85 -3.45 -1.45
CA TYR A 42 -1.52 -2.31 -2.06
C TYR A 42 -0.98 -0.99 -1.50
N THR A 43 -0.79 -0.02 -2.38
CA THR A 43 -0.35 1.33 -2.02
C THR A 43 -1.37 2.36 -2.51
N PHE A 44 -1.83 3.20 -1.60
CA PHE A 44 -2.61 4.39 -1.90
C PHE A 44 -1.65 5.57 -2.13
N TYR A 45 -1.94 6.34 -3.17
CA TYR A 45 -1.25 7.59 -3.51
C TYR A 45 -2.25 8.73 -3.64
N ASN A 46 -1.80 9.96 -3.39
CA ASN A 46 -2.57 11.15 -3.75
C ASN A 46 -2.38 11.52 -5.23
N ARG A 47 -3.00 12.62 -5.65
CA ARG A 47 -2.86 13.16 -7.02
C ARG A 47 -1.45 13.55 -7.45
N TYR A 48 -0.53 13.70 -6.50
CA TYR A 48 0.87 14.04 -6.73
C TYR A 48 1.79 12.81 -6.70
N LEU A 49 1.22 11.60 -6.68
CA LEU A 49 1.95 10.34 -6.55
C LEU A 49 2.74 10.22 -5.24
N GLU A 50 2.36 10.97 -4.21
CA GLU A 50 2.92 10.80 -2.87
C GLU A 50 2.25 9.62 -2.15
N PRO A 51 3.02 8.75 -1.49
CA PRO A 51 2.49 7.57 -0.82
C PRO A 51 1.68 7.97 0.43
N LEU A 52 0.41 7.60 0.43
CA LEU A 52 -0.51 7.86 1.54
C LEU A 52 -0.55 6.71 2.53
N TYR A 53 -0.68 5.48 2.03
CA TYR A 53 -0.82 4.31 2.87
C TYR A 53 -0.41 3.05 2.13
N ILE A 54 0.29 2.16 2.82
CA ILE A 54 0.70 0.85 2.31
C ILE A 54 0.07 -0.21 3.21
N GLY A 55 -0.52 -1.23 2.61
CA GLY A 55 -1.08 -2.35 3.35
C GLY A 55 -1.01 -3.65 2.59
N ILE A 56 -1.31 -4.73 3.30
CA ILE A 56 -1.29 -6.09 2.77
C ILE A 56 -2.59 -6.83 3.07
N SER A 57 -2.89 -7.83 2.25
CA SER A 57 -4.05 -8.69 2.45
C SER A 57 -3.90 -10.00 1.71
N VAL A 58 -4.51 -11.07 2.23
CA VAL A 58 -4.77 -12.31 1.49
C VAL A 58 -5.88 -12.16 0.44
N ASN A 59 -6.64 -11.06 0.50
CA ASN A 59 -7.65 -10.67 -0.47
C ASN A 59 -7.60 -9.14 -0.64
N VAL A 60 -6.77 -8.66 -1.55
CA VAL A 60 -6.56 -7.24 -1.83
C VAL A 60 -7.83 -6.58 -2.36
N GLY A 61 -8.54 -7.23 -3.30
CA GLY A 61 -9.79 -6.71 -3.84
C GLY A 61 -10.81 -6.34 -2.75
N LYS A 62 -11.05 -7.24 -1.80
CA LYS A 62 -11.90 -6.95 -0.64
C LYS A 62 -11.31 -5.84 0.24
N ARG A 63 -10.02 -5.92 0.55
CA ARG A 63 -9.37 -5.02 1.52
C ARG A 63 -9.31 -3.57 1.04
N VAL A 64 -9.08 -3.36 -0.26
CA VAL A 64 -9.12 -2.02 -0.86
C VAL A 64 -10.52 -1.43 -0.73
N MET A 65 -11.58 -2.18 -1.09
CA MET A 65 -12.96 -1.71 -0.98
C MET A 65 -13.38 -1.34 0.45
N GLU A 66 -12.86 -2.05 1.45
CA GLU A 66 -13.13 -1.71 2.85
C GLU A 66 -12.74 -0.27 3.21
N HIS A 67 -11.69 0.30 2.61
CA HIS A 67 -11.29 1.71 2.82
C HIS A 67 -12.21 2.73 2.13
N PHE A 68 -12.96 2.31 1.10
CA PHE A 68 -13.91 3.17 0.39
C PHE A 68 -15.31 3.11 1.01
N ASP A 69 -15.80 1.91 1.29
CA ASP A 69 -17.23 1.67 1.56
C ASP A 69 -17.55 1.46 3.05
N THR A 70 -16.53 1.23 3.89
CA THR A 70 -16.75 0.83 5.28
C THR A 70 -15.92 1.66 6.26
N PRO A 71 -16.30 1.70 7.55
CA PRO A 71 -15.44 2.27 8.58
C PRO A 71 -14.26 1.33 8.95
N LYS A 72 -14.03 0.25 8.20
CA LYS A 72 -12.96 -0.72 8.45
C LYS A 72 -11.70 -0.28 7.70
N GLY A 73 -10.62 -0.06 8.43
CA GLY A 73 -9.36 0.37 7.82
C GLY A 73 -8.70 1.48 8.62
N ASN A 74 -7.75 2.16 7.99
CA ASN A 74 -7.11 3.33 8.56
C ASN A 74 -8.09 4.51 8.46
N LYS A 75 -8.57 5.01 9.60
CA LYS A 75 -9.63 6.03 9.65
C LYS A 75 -9.23 7.33 8.95
N ASP A 76 -7.97 7.73 9.07
CA ASP A 76 -7.46 8.99 8.53
C ASP A 76 -7.39 8.89 6.99
N LEU A 77 -6.93 7.76 6.47
CA LEU A 77 -6.99 7.45 5.04
C LEU A 77 -8.44 7.42 4.53
N CYS A 78 -9.35 6.76 5.23
CA CYS A 78 -10.77 6.69 4.84
C CYS A 78 -11.40 8.10 4.76
N GLN A 79 -11.04 8.99 5.68
CA GLN A 79 -11.48 10.39 5.63
C GLN A 79 -10.86 11.16 4.45
N TYR A 80 -9.59 10.91 4.14
CA TYR A 80 -8.88 11.52 3.02
C TYR A 80 -9.53 11.14 1.67
N ILE A 81 -9.78 9.85 1.43
CA ILE A 81 -10.39 9.32 0.19
C ILE A 81 -11.76 9.96 -0.11
N LYS A 82 -12.50 10.36 0.93
CA LYS A 82 -13.81 11.03 0.77
C LYS A 82 -13.69 12.46 0.23
N ARG A 83 -12.54 13.10 0.40
CA ARG A 83 -12.31 14.52 0.08
C ARG A 83 -11.44 14.71 -1.14
N GLU A 84 -10.49 13.80 -1.36
CA GLU A 84 -9.44 13.94 -2.36
C GLU A 84 -9.39 12.70 -3.27
N PRO A 85 -9.09 12.88 -4.57
CA PRO A 85 -8.85 11.75 -5.46
C PRO A 85 -7.57 11.01 -5.06
N VAL A 86 -7.62 9.69 -5.17
CA VAL A 86 -6.49 8.80 -4.88
C VAL A 86 -6.25 7.81 -6.01
N TYR A 87 -5.04 7.29 -6.10
CA TYR A 87 -4.69 6.15 -6.93
C TYR A 87 -4.30 4.98 -6.04
N VAL A 88 -4.64 3.76 -6.46
CA VAL A 88 -4.28 2.53 -5.75
C VAL A 88 -3.47 1.67 -6.71
N SER A 89 -2.23 1.36 -6.35
CA SER A 89 -1.43 0.35 -7.05
C SER A 89 -1.46 -0.95 -6.27
N VAL A 90 -1.47 -2.08 -6.98
CA VAL A 90 -1.42 -3.42 -6.39
C VAL A 90 -0.37 -4.24 -7.11
N PHE A 91 0.44 -4.98 -6.35
CA PHE A 91 1.10 -6.18 -6.86
C PHE A 91 0.68 -7.39 -6.03
N TYR A 92 0.52 -8.52 -6.70
CA TYR A 92 0.05 -9.76 -6.10
C TYR A 92 1.22 -10.60 -5.58
N GLU A 93 1.07 -11.09 -4.36
CA GLU A 93 2.02 -12.00 -3.69
C GLU A 93 1.20 -12.88 -2.75
N ASP A 94 1.12 -14.17 -3.05
CA ASP A 94 0.26 -15.10 -2.31
C ASP A 94 0.92 -15.57 -0.99
N ARG A 95 2.24 -15.45 -0.86
CA ARG A 95 2.95 -15.83 0.37
C ARG A 95 2.86 -14.72 1.41
N LYS A 96 2.12 -15.00 2.49
CA LYS A 96 1.91 -14.07 3.60
C LYS A 96 3.22 -13.49 4.16
N THR A 97 4.23 -14.33 4.39
CA THR A 97 5.55 -13.89 4.86
C THR A 97 6.20 -12.88 3.92
N TYR A 98 6.02 -13.02 2.61
CA TYR A 98 6.62 -12.10 1.64
C TYR A 98 5.86 -10.78 1.62
N GLN A 99 4.52 -10.81 1.74
CA GLN A 99 3.72 -9.61 1.96
C GLN A 99 4.21 -8.82 3.18
N ASP A 100 4.46 -9.48 4.30
CA ASP A 100 4.92 -8.81 5.53
C ASP A 100 6.30 -8.12 5.33
N ILE A 101 7.22 -8.78 4.61
CA ILE A 101 8.53 -8.22 4.26
C ILE A 101 8.36 -7.00 3.35
N TYR A 102 7.58 -7.14 2.27
CA TYR A 102 7.33 -6.04 1.33
C TYR A 102 6.64 -4.85 2.00
N GLU A 103 5.64 -5.08 2.86
CA GLU A 103 4.97 -4.00 3.58
C GLU A 103 5.96 -3.21 4.43
N SER A 104 6.81 -3.92 5.17
CA SER A 104 7.78 -3.32 6.07
C SER A 104 8.83 -2.53 5.30
N TYR A 105 9.37 -3.12 4.23
CA TYR A 105 10.33 -2.46 3.34
C TYR A 105 9.73 -1.20 2.72
N LEU A 106 8.56 -1.29 2.09
CA LEU A 106 7.96 -0.17 1.40
C LEU A 106 7.54 0.95 2.37
N ILE A 107 7.04 0.61 3.56
CA ILE A 107 6.74 1.63 4.57
C ILE A 107 8.01 2.37 5.00
N GLN A 108 9.11 1.65 5.20
CA GLN A 108 10.39 2.25 5.57
C GLN A 108 10.95 3.15 4.46
N THR A 109 10.99 2.66 3.22
CA THR A 109 11.58 3.37 2.08
C THR A 109 10.72 4.54 1.61
N MET A 110 9.40 4.34 1.53
CA MET A 110 8.48 5.34 0.98
C MET A 110 7.90 6.28 2.03
N ASN A 111 8.00 5.90 3.31
CA ASN A 111 7.53 6.67 4.45
C ASN A 111 6.09 7.22 4.25
N PRO A 112 5.07 6.36 4.07
CA PRO A 112 3.71 6.79 3.75
C PRO A 112 3.01 7.54 4.90
N ARG A 113 2.20 8.54 4.54
CA ARG A 113 1.58 9.49 5.50
C ARG A 113 0.78 8.83 6.63
N PHE A 114 -0.02 7.82 6.32
CA PHE A 114 -1.02 7.25 7.24
C PHE A 114 -0.59 5.93 7.91
N ASN A 115 0.60 5.37 7.61
CA ASN A 115 1.17 4.24 8.37
C ASN A 115 1.87 4.70 9.66
N VAL A 116 1.22 5.60 10.39
CA VAL A 116 1.75 6.31 11.57
C VAL A 116 2.38 5.40 12.63
N ASP A 117 1.79 4.22 12.87
CA ASP A 117 2.25 3.25 13.87
C ASP A 117 3.62 2.63 13.49
N LYS A 118 3.99 2.66 12.20
CA LYS A 118 5.24 2.11 11.67
C LYS A 118 6.23 3.19 11.20
N THR A 119 5.79 4.42 10.95
CA THR A 119 6.65 5.52 10.50
C THR A 119 7.04 6.50 11.63
N GLY A 120 6.54 6.31 12.86
CA GLY A 120 6.75 7.23 13.98
C GLY A 120 6.07 8.60 13.80
N ARG A 121 5.15 8.73 12.84
CA ARG A 121 4.39 9.97 12.60
C ARG A 121 3.25 10.10 13.60
N LYS A 122 2.82 11.34 13.86
CA LYS A 122 1.61 11.60 14.65
C LYS A 122 0.37 11.40 13.78
N LYS A 123 -0.70 10.84 14.39
CA LYS A 123 -2.04 10.81 13.79
C LYS A 123 -2.49 12.23 13.50
N VAL A 124 -3.14 12.43 12.35
CA VAL A 124 -3.61 13.74 11.86
C VAL A 124 -5.12 13.80 11.96
#